data_AF-A0A369YIW5-F1
#
_entry.id   AF-A0A369YIW5-F1
#
_cell.length_a   1.000
_cell.length_b   1.000
_cell.length_c   1.000
_cell.angle_alpha   90.00
_cell.angle_beta   90.00
_cell.angle_gamma   90.00
#
_symmetry.space_group_name_H-M   'P 1'
#
loop_
_entity.id
_entity.type
_entity.pdbx_description
1 polymer ?
#
loop_
_entity_poly.entity_id
_entity_poly.type
_entity_poly.pdbx_seq_one_letter_code
_entity_poly.pdbx_strand_id
1 'polypeptide(L)' 'MIPEQVEDAIADIATVFHWAPNAFDEMTIFELADWREKARLRAETNT' A
#
# COMPACT_ATOMS: atom_id res chain seq x y z
N MET A 1 -4.17 9.11 -16.30
CA MET A 1 -3.15 8.05 -16.27
C MET A 1 -2.53 8.12 -14.89
N ILE A 2 -2.93 7.22 -14.00
CA ILE A 2 -2.28 7.08 -12.69
C ILE A 2 -0.90 6.45 -12.95
N PRO A 3 0.18 6.90 -12.28
CA PRO A 3 1.48 6.26 -12.44
C PRO A 3 1.40 4.79 -12.01
N GLU A 4 1.96 3.89 -12.80
CA GLU A 4 2.09 2.44 -12.49
C GLU A 4 2.62 2.20 -11.06
N GLN A 5 3.51 3.08 -10.59
CA GLN A 5 4.07 3.06 -9.24
C GLN A 5 3.03 3.18 -8.10
N VAL A 6 1.88 3.82 -8.36
CA VAL A 6 0.78 3.94 -7.37
C VAL A 6 0.00 2.63 -7.31
N GLU A 7 -0.22 1.95 -8.44
CA GLU A 7 -0.91 0.66 -8.47
C GLU A 7 -0.08 -0.42 -7.78
N ASP A 8 1.24 -0.45 -8.01
CA ASP A 8 2.17 -1.33 -7.31
C ASP A 8 2.16 -1.08 -5.80
N ALA A 9 2.16 0.18 -5.37
CA ALA A 9 2.08 0.54 -3.95
C ALA A 9 0.77 0.05 -3.31
N ILE A 10 -0.36 0.21 -4.00
CA ILE A 10 -1.68 -0.26 -3.55
C ILE A 10 -1.69 -1.78 -3.44
N ALA A 11 -1.12 -2.50 -4.41
CA ALA A 11 -1.04 -3.96 -4.40
C ALA A 11 -0.17 -4.50 -3.25
N ASP A 12 0.98 -3.88 -2.99
CA ASP A 12 1.87 -4.20 -1.87
C ASP A 12 1.12 -4.07 -0.53
N ILE A 13 0.45 -2.93 -0.34
CA ILE A 13 -0.30 -2.64 0.88
C ILE A 13 -1.50 -3.60 1.02
N ALA A 14 -2.27 -3.81 -0.06
CA ALA A 14 -3.42 -4.70 -0.05
C ALA A 14 -3.04 -6.14 0.30
N THR A 15 -1.90 -6.62 -0.19
CA THR A 15 -1.42 -7.98 0.09
C THR A 15 -0.94 -8.14 1.53
N VAL A 16 -0.23 -7.14 2.08
CA VAL A 16 0.29 -7.20 3.45
C VAL A 16 -0.81 -6.95 4.49
N PHE A 17 -1.71 -5.99 4.24
CA PHE A 17 -2.72 -5.57 5.21
C PHE A 17 -4.13 -6.11 4.92
N HIS A 18 -4.33 -6.83 3.80
CA HIS A 18 -5.63 -7.36 3.37
C HIS A 18 -6.72 -6.26 3.32
N TRP A 19 -6.34 -5.06 2.88
CA TRP A 19 -7.23 -3.91 2.81
C TRP A 19 -8.20 -3.97 1.64
N ALA A 20 -9.38 -3.41 1.85
CA ALA A 20 -10.40 -3.30 0.84
C ALA A 20 -10.17 -2.08 -0.08
N PRO A 21 -10.61 -2.12 -1.36
CA PRO A 21 -10.44 -1.05 -2.33
C PRO A 21 -10.91 0.34 -1.86
N ASN A 22 -11.94 0.39 -1.01
CA ASN A 22 -12.48 1.63 -0.45
C ASN A 22 -11.50 2.36 0.49
N ALA A 23 -10.59 1.63 1.15
CA ALA A 23 -9.59 2.23 2.01
C ALA A 23 -8.57 3.06 1.22
N PHE A 24 -8.36 2.71 -0.05
CA PHE A 24 -7.46 3.43 -0.95
C PHE A 24 -8.11 4.70 -1.53
N ASP A 25 -9.44 4.74 -1.64
CA ASP A 25 -10.21 5.89 -2.14
C ASP A 25 -10.30 7.03 -1.09
N GLU A 26 -10.25 6.66 0.20
CA GLU A 26 -10.22 7.63 1.31
C GLU A 26 -8.80 8.16 1.60
N MET A 27 -7.76 7.50 1.11
CA MET A 27 -6.36 7.82 1.39
C MET A 27 -5.69 8.64 0.29
N THR A 28 -4.84 9.57 0.72
CA THR A 28 -4.02 10.38 -0.19
C THR A 28 -2.79 9.60 -0.67
N ILE A 29 -2.21 10.01 -1.82
CA ILE A 29 -0.97 9.41 -2.35
C ILE A 29 0.18 9.44 -1.34
N PHE A 30 0.24 10.46 -0.48
CA PHE A 30 1.25 10.54 0.58
C PHE A 30 1.06 9.44 1.64
N GLU A 31 -0.18 9.17 2.03
CA GLU A 31 -0.49 8.08 2.97
C GLU A 31 -0.19 6.72 2.35
N LEU A 32 -0.47 6.52 1.05
CA LEU A 32 -0.08 5.29 0.35
C LEU A 32 1.43 5.06 0.39
N ALA A 33 2.24 6.10 0.18
CA ALA A 33 3.69 5.98 0.27
C ALA A 33 4.15 5.54 1.68
N ASP A 34 3.56 6.13 2.73
CA ASP A 34 3.83 5.77 4.13
C ASP A 34 3.38 4.34 4.49
N TRP A 35 2.20 3.94 4.02
CA TRP A 35 1.67 2.60 4.23
C TRP A 35 2.47 1.55 3.49
N ARG A 36 2.98 1.86 2.29
CA ARG A 36 3.87 0.98 1.55
C ARG A 36 5.15 0.71 2.34
N GLU A 37 5.73 1.73 2.97
CA GLU A 37 6.92 1.55 3.80
C GLU A 37 6.63 0.66 5.02
N LYS A 38 5.48 0.87 5.67
CA LYS A 38 5.02 -0.03 6.76
C LYS A 38 4.77 -1.45 6.28
N ALA A 39 4.24 -1.63 5.07
CA ALA A 39 4.01 -2.94 4.46
C ALA A 39 5.33 -3.69 4.28
N ARG A 40 6.35 -3.01 3.76
CA ARG A 40 7.71 -3.52 3.58
C ARG A 40 8.32 -3.99 4.91
N LEU A 41 8.31 -3.12 5.93
CA LEU A 41 8.84 -3.45 7.26
C LEU A 41 8.13 -4.67 7.87
N ARG A 42 6.82 -4.79 7.65
CA ARG A 42 6.03 -5.91 8.18
C ARG A 42 6.28 -7.21 7.43
N ALA A 43 6.48 -7.14 6.11
CA ALA A 43 6.85 -8.28 5.29
C ALA A 43 8.23 -8.84 5.68
N GLU A 44 9.21 -7.96 5.94
CA GLU A 44 10.54 -8.36 6.43
C GLU A 44 10.49 -8.98 7.83
N THR A 45 9.62 -8.47 8.73
CA THR A 45 9.49 -8.99 10.09
C THR A 45 8.80 -10.37 10.16
N ASN A 46 8.13 -10.81 9.09
CA ASN A 46 7.40 -12.07 9.05
C ASN A 46 8.22 -13.25 8.47
N THR A 47 9.56 -13.15 8.51
CA THR A 47 10.53 -14.21 8.15
C THR A 47 11.31 -14.64 9.38
#